data_AF-A0A965S0Z5-F1
#
_entry.id   AF-A0A965S0Z5-F1
#
_cell.length_a   1.000
_cell.length_b   1.000
_cell.length_c   1.000
_cell.angle_alpha   90.00
_cell.angle_beta   90.00
_cell.angle_gamma   90.00
#
_symmetry.space_group_name_H-M   'P 1'
#
loop_
_entity.id
_entity.type
_entity.pdbx_description
1 polymer ?
#
loop_
_entity_poly.entity_id
_entity_poly.type
_entity_poly.pdbx_seq_one_letter_code
_entity_poly.pdbx_strand_id
1 'polypeptide(L)'
;ITRSRSGIPCLWESLTAFDNLTRATVILSSQGAPKKAFYLNENREKQALVPIVENDYIAKAFRDSNGIAISVFRINSISTETNEAEIVPVYRKSSLIDEEVPAEYVAIVDYTLKKLDNGKVFSTKKILV
;
A
#
# COMPACT_ATOMS: atom_id res chain seq x y z
N ILE A 1 -13.16 -3.22 -1.15
CA ILE A 1 -12.64 -2.12 -0.27
C ILE A 1 -13.43 -2.11 1.05
N THR A 2 -13.04 -1.32 2.06
CA THR A 2 -13.89 -1.09 3.25
C THR A 2 -14.28 0.38 3.31
N ARG A 3 -15.28 0.75 4.12
CA ARG A 3 -15.68 2.14 4.31
C ARG A 3 -15.58 2.53 5.78
N SER A 4 -15.20 3.78 6.05
CA SER A 4 -15.28 4.37 7.37
C SER A 4 -16.74 4.47 7.85
N ARG A 5 -16.95 4.82 9.12
CA ARG A 5 -18.30 5.13 9.64
C ARG A 5 -19.01 6.25 8.87
N SER A 6 -18.24 7.18 8.28
CA SER A 6 -18.74 8.28 7.44
C SER A 6 -18.85 7.91 5.95
N GLY A 7 -18.68 6.64 5.58
CA GLY A 7 -18.81 6.16 4.21
C GLY A 7 -17.58 6.38 3.32
N ILE A 8 -16.48 6.93 3.86
CA ILE A 8 -15.25 7.20 3.09
C ILE A 8 -14.58 5.86 2.75
N PRO A 9 -14.29 5.59 1.46
CA PRO A 9 -13.62 4.35 1.06
C PRO A 9 -12.20 4.31 1.60
N CYS A 10 -11.81 3.16 2.11
CA CYS A 10 -10.54 2.91 2.74
C CYS A 10 -9.99 1.54 2.36
N LEU A 11 -8.68 1.40 2.54
CA LEU A 11 -7.96 0.14 2.46
C LEU A 11 -6.94 0.04 3.59
N TRP A 12 -6.54 -1.19 3.89
CA TRP A 12 -5.59 -1.48 4.95
C TRP A 12 -4.17 -1.50 4.41
N GLU A 13 -3.28 -0.72 5.03
CA GLU A 13 -1.87 -1.06 5.00
C GLU A 13 -1.59 -2.21 5.97
N SER A 14 -0.64 -3.05 5.60
CA SER A 14 -0.23 -4.18 6.41
C SER A 14 1.25 -4.48 6.27
N LEU A 15 1.77 -5.14 7.30
CA LEU A 15 3.01 -5.89 7.24
C LEU A 15 2.78 -7.22 7.93
N THR A 16 3.04 -8.31 7.21
CA THR A 16 2.88 -9.68 7.70
C THR A 16 4.18 -10.43 7.46
N ALA A 17 4.71 -11.08 8.50
CA ALA A 17 5.85 -11.97 8.39
C ALA A 17 5.40 -13.42 8.66
N PHE A 18 5.79 -14.30 7.77
CA PHE A 18 5.70 -15.76 7.87
C PHE A 18 7.13 -16.31 7.96
N ASP A 19 7.27 -17.61 8.23
CA ASP A 19 8.58 -18.26 8.43
C ASP A 19 9.58 -18.04 7.28
N ASN A 20 9.09 -18.00 6.04
CA ASN A 20 9.92 -17.89 4.83
C ASN A 20 9.50 -16.72 3.91
N LEU A 21 8.58 -15.86 4.35
CA LEU A 21 7.98 -14.83 3.50
C LEU A 21 7.60 -13.61 4.33
N THR A 22 8.04 -12.43 3.92
CA THR A 22 7.54 -11.16 4.46
C THR A 22 6.75 -10.42 3.39
N ARG A 23 5.62 -9.82 3.77
CA ARG A 23 4.72 -9.10 2.86
C ARG A 23 4.35 -7.74 3.41
N ALA A 24 4.53 -6.70 2.61
CA ALA A 24 4.09 -5.35 2.91
C ALA A 24 3.04 -4.88 1.91
N THR A 25 2.03 -4.16 2.38
CA THR A 25 1.09 -3.38 1.55
C THR A 25 1.08 -1.94 2.01
N VAL A 26 1.31 -1.00 1.09
CA VAL A 26 1.25 0.46 1.33
C VAL A 26 0.21 1.12 0.43
N ILE A 27 -0.29 2.26 0.91
CA ILE A 27 -1.26 3.08 0.17
C ILE A 27 -0.72 4.48 0.05
N LEU A 28 -0.64 4.94 -1.19
CA LEU A 28 0.03 6.16 -1.56
C LEU A 28 -0.92 7.02 -2.39
N SER A 29 -0.75 8.33 -2.30
CA SER A 29 -1.47 9.28 -3.16
C SER A 29 -1.10 9.09 -4.63
N SER A 30 -1.85 9.71 -5.53
CA SER A 30 -1.53 9.79 -6.96
C SER A 30 -0.16 10.42 -7.28
N GLN A 31 0.47 11.10 -6.31
CA GLN A 31 1.83 11.64 -6.41
C GLN A 31 2.89 10.72 -5.77
N GLY A 32 2.52 9.50 -5.39
CA GLY A 32 3.42 8.55 -4.72
C GLY A 32 3.72 8.89 -3.25
N ALA A 33 3.12 9.94 -2.69
CA ALA A 33 3.34 10.35 -1.30
C ALA A 33 2.48 9.55 -0.31
N PRO A 34 2.96 9.28 0.92
CA PRO A 34 2.19 8.60 1.95
C PRO A 34 0.96 9.38 2.38
N LYS A 35 -0.13 8.66 2.65
CA LYS A 35 -1.41 9.26 3.07
C LYS A 35 -1.61 9.16 4.58
N LYS A 36 -2.44 10.05 5.13
CA LYS A 36 -2.84 10.02 6.55
C LYS A 36 -3.93 8.98 6.78
N ALA A 37 -3.70 8.06 7.70
CA ALA A 37 -4.67 7.05 8.12
C ALA A 37 -5.70 7.63 9.11
N PHE A 38 -6.91 7.08 9.04
CA PHE A 38 -7.95 7.28 10.06
C PHE A 38 -7.72 6.43 11.30
N TYR A 39 -7.06 5.29 11.14
CA TYR A 39 -6.77 4.37 12.24
C TYR A 39 -5.35 3.83 12.10
N LEU A 40 -4.67 3.68 13.25
CA LEU A 40 -3.33 3.13 13.36
C LEU A 40 -3.29 2.10 14.48
N ASN A 41 -2.69 0.95 14.19
CA ASN A 41 -2.38 -0.10 15.15
C ASN A 41 -1.18 -0.91 14.67
N GLU A 42 0.02 -0.39 14.93
CA GLU A 42 1.28 -0.93 14.40
C GLU A 42 1.56 -2.37 14.86
N ASN A 43 0.97 -2.79 15.98
CA ASN A 43 1.17 -4.12 16.58
C ASN A 43 0.28 -5.21 15.98
N ARG A 44 -0.50 -4.91 14.93
CA ARG A 44 -1.38 -5.87 14.25
C ARG A 44 -1.05 -5.95 12.78
N GLU A 45 -1.43 -7.06 12.17
CA GLU A 45 -1.28 -7.26 10.72
C GLU A 45 -1.94 -6.11 9.91
N LYS A 46 -3.15 -5.73 10.31
CA LYS A 46 -3.86 -4.55 9.78
C LYS A 46 -3.39 -3.30 10.52
N GLN A 47 -2.33 -2.70 9.99
CA GLN A 47 -1.60 -1.65 10.68
C GLN A 47 -2.22 -0.26 10.54
N ALA A 48 -2.77 0.07 9.36
CA ALA A 48 -3.31 1.40 9.11
C ALA A 48 -4.54 1.37 8.19
N LEU A 49 -5.62 2.03 8.59
CA LEU A 49 -6.79 2.21 7.73
C LEU A 49 -6.66 3.55 6.98
N VAL A 50 -6.30 3.47 5.72
CA VAL A 50 -5.98 4.64 4.89
C VAL A 50 -7.16 4.96 3.96
N PRO A 51 -7.65 6.22 3.95
CA PRO A 51 -8.65 6.65 2.99
C PRO A 51 -8.07 6.64 1.58
N ILE A 52 -8.86 6.18 0.62
CA ILE A 52 -8.48 6.08 -0.78
C ILE A 52 -9.34 6.98 -1.66
N VAL A 53 -8.78 7.43 -2.76
CA VAL A 53 -9.46 8.13 -3.86
C VAL A 53 -8.99 7.56 -5.19
N GLU A 54 -9.67 7.91 -6.27
CA GLU A 54 -9.24 7.55 -7.63
C GLU A 54 -7.84 8.09 -7.91
N ASN A 55 -7.08 7.34 -8.71
CA ASN A 55 -5.66 7.55 -9.03
C ASN A 55 -4.67 7.34 -7.90
N ASP A 56 -5.10 7.00 -6.68
CA ASP A 56 -4.16 6.54 -5.65
C ASP A 56 -3.47 5.23 -6.06
N TYR A 57 -2.31 4.99 -5.46
CA TYR A 57 -1.54 3.77 -5.66
C TYR A 57 -1.63 2.82 -4.47
N ILE A 58 -1.66 1.53 -4.79
CA ILE A 58 -1.48 0.42 -3.86
C ILE A 58 -0.20 -0.27 -4.28
N ALA A 59 0.79 -0.34 -3.40
CA ALA A 59 2.00 -1.11 -3.67
C ALA A 59 2.12 -2.28 -2.70
N LYS A 60 2.50 -3.43 -3.25
CA LYS A 60 2.68 -4.69 -2.53
C LYS A 60 4.10 -5.17 -2.76
N ALA A 61 4.82 -5.44 -1.69
CA ALA A 61 6.14 -6.05 -1.75
C ALA A 61 6.16 -7.38 -1.00
N PHE A 62 6.95 -8.31 -1.52
CA PHE A 62 7.12 -9.66 -1.01
C PHE A 62 8.62 -9.94 -0.95
N ARG A 63 9.11 -10.45 0.18
CA ARG A 63 10.50 -10.90 0.35
C ARG A 63 10.50 -12.37 0.72
N ASP A 64 11.19 -13.17 -0.06
CA ASP A 64 11.46 -14.59 0.20
C ASP A 64 12.96 -14.90 0.00
N SER A 65 13.32 -16.18 -0.06
CA SER A 65 14.70 -16.62 -0.30
C SER A 65 15.27 -16.23 -1.67
N ASN A 66 14.41 -15.89 -2.63
CA ASN A 66 14.80 -15.51 -3.99
C ASN A 66 14.96 -14.00 -4.17
N GLY A 67 14.67 -13.20 -3.14
CA GLY A 67 14.81 -11.75 -3.16
C GLY A 67 13.47 -11.04 -2.95
N ILE A 68 13.34 -9.85 -3.55
CA ILE A 68 12.17 -8.98 -3.35
C ILE A 68 11.40 -8.82 -4.66
N ALA A 69 10.10 -9.10 -4.63
CA ALA A 69 9.18 -8.81 -5.73
C ALA A 69 8.22 -7.68 -5.34
N ILE A 70 7.88 -6.81 -6.29
CA ILE A 70 6.99 -5.67 -6.07
C ILE A 70 5.92 -5.62 -7.15
N SER A 71 4.70 -5.23 -6.77
CA SER A 71 3.62 -4.90 -7.70
C SER A 71 2.94 -3.61 -7.26
N VAL A 72 2.81 -2.67 -8.19
CA VAL A 72 2.12 -1.40 -8.00
C VAL A 72 0.85 -1.42 -8.83
N PHE A 73 -0.23 -0.99 -8.20
CA PHE A 73 -1.55 -0.91 -8.79
C PHE A 73 -2.10 0.51 -8.62
N ARG A 74 -2.88 0.96 -9.60
CA ARG A 74 -3.62 2.22 -9.52
C ARG A 74 -5.10 1.94 -9.28
N ILE A 75 -5.72 2.72 -8.40
CA ILE A 75 -7.17 2.70 -8.21
C ILE A 75 -7.78 3.50 -9.36
N ASN A 76 -8.45 2.83 -10.29
CA ASN A 76 -9.01 3.47 -11.47
C ASN A 76 -10.37 4.12 -11.18
N SER A 77 -11.23 3.40 -10.47
CA SER A 77 -12.57 3.87 -10.09
C SER A 77 -12.98 3.30 -8.72
N ILE A 78 -13.81 4.05 -7.99
CA ILE A 78 -14.41 3.58 -6.73
C ILE A 78 -15.92 3.72 -6.84
N SER A 79 -16.65 2.62 -6.66
CA SER A 79 -18.12 2.65 -6.67
C SER A 79 -18.64 3.55 -5.55
N THR A 80 -19.69 4.34 -5.81
CA THR A 80 -20.37 5.13 -4.78
C THR A 80 -21.46 4.32 -4.06
N GLU A 81 -21.95 3.26 -4.69
CA GLU A 81 -23.10 2.47 -4.23
C GLU A 81 -22.70 1.15 -3.59
N THR A 82 -21.55 0.60 -3.98
CA THR A 82 -21.06 -0.71 -3.52
C THR A 82 -19.71 -0.59 -2.80
N ASN A 83 -19.23 -1.69 -2.21
CA ASN A 83 -17.92 -1.77 -1.55
C ASN A 83 -16.82 -2.26 -2.49
N GLU A 84 -16.85 -1.78 -3.74
CA GLU A 84 -16.00 -2.23 -4.84
C GLU A 84 -15.16 -1.07 -5.38
N ALA A 85 -13.99 -1.41 -5.91
CA ALA A 85 -13.11 -0.49 -6.61
C ALA A 85 -12.41 -1.25 -7.73
N GLU A 86 -12.23 -0.60 -8.87
CA GLU A 86 -11.43 -1.12 -9.97
C GLU A 86 -9.96 -0.78 -9.73
N ILE A 87 -9.10 -1.81 -9.74
CA ILE A 87 -7.67 -1.67 -9.46
C ILE A 87 -6.90 -2.30 -10.62
N VAL A 88 -6.04 -1.52 -11.26
CA VAL A 88 -5.27 -1.94 -12.44
C VAL A 88 -3.78 -2.04 -12.12
N PRO A 89 -3.08 -3.11 -12.54
CA PRO A 89 -1.63 -3.18 -12.39
C PRO A 89 -0.96 -2.15 -13.30
N VAL A 90 0.00 -1.40 -12.77
CA VAL A 90 0.74 -0.36 -13.51
C VAL A 90 2.24 -0.59 -13.55
N TYR A 91 2.78 -1.30 -12.56
CA TYR A 91 4.19 -1.65 -12.52
C TYR A 91 4.42 -2.94 -11.74
N ARG A 92 5.43 -3.71 -12.14
CA ARG A 92 5.84 -4.93 -11.46
C ARG A 92 7.34 -5.12 -11.60
N LYS A 93 8.00 -5.41 -10.47
CA LYS A 93 9.38 -5.88 -10.41
C LYS A 93 9.45 -7.31 -9.94
N SER A 94 10.17 -8.15 -10.68
CA SER A 94 10.50 -9.52 -10.27
C SER A 94 11.75 -9.53 -9.39
N SER A 95 11.85 -10.48 -8.46
CA SER A 95 13.08 -10.72 -7.70
C SER A 95 14.20 -11.34 -8.54
N LEU A 96 13.84 -11.95 -9.68
CA LEU A 96 14.76 -12.70 -10.55
C LEU A 96 15.28 -11.90 -11.74
N ILE A 97 14.77 -10.67 -11.93
CA ILE A 97 15.08 -9.85 -13.09
C ILE A 97 15.68 -8.54 -12.57
N ASP A 98 16.88 -8.23 -13.01
CA ASP A 98 17.49 -6.93 -12.75
C ASP A 98 16.97 -5.93 -13.77
N GLU A 99 15.99 -5.14 -13.34
CA GLU A 99 15.38 -4.07 -14.11
C GLU A 99 15.45 -2.75 -13.34
N GLU A 100 15.69 -1.67 -14.10
CA GLU A 100 15.63 -0.31 -13.59
C GLU A 100 14.17 0.09 -13.32
N VAL A 101 13.94 0.70 -12.16
CA VAL A 101 12.60 1.17 -11.78
C VAL A 101 12.31 2.46 -12.54
N PRO A 102 11.19 2.56 -13.30
CA PRO A 102 10.83 3.80 -13.97
C PRO A 102 10.69 4.95 -12.98
N ALA A 103 11.13 6.16 -13.38
CA ALA A 103 11.21 7.33 -12.51
C ALA A 103 9.90 7.64 -11.75
N GLU A 104 8.75 7.41 -12.39
CA GLU A 104 7.42 7.62 -11.78
C GLU A 104 7.12 6.68 -10.60
N TYR A 105 7.76 5.51 -10.52
CA TYR A 105 7.54 4.52 -9.46
C TYR A 105 8.66 4.47 -8.42
N VAL A 106 9.77 5.16 -8.61
CA VAL A 106 10.93 5.13 -7.68
C VAL A 106 10.50 5.45 -6.25
N ALA A 107 9.79 6.56 -6.04
CA ALA A 107 9.34 6.95 -4.70
C ALA A 107 8.38 5.93 -4.06
N ILE A 108 7.51 5.32 -4.88
CA ILE A 108 6.56 4.28 -4.44
C ILE A 108 7.31 3.02 -4.01
N VAL A 109 8.25 2.57 -4.84
CA VAL A 109 9.09 1.40 -4.58
C VAL A 109 9.92 1.60 -3.32
N ASP A 110 10.64 2.72 -3.21
CA ASP A 110 11.48 3.04 -2.06
C ASP A 110 10.68 3.05 -0.76
N TYR A 111 9.51 3.69 -0.76
CA TYR A 111 8.66 3.74 0.42
C TYR A 111 8.15 2.34 0.81
N THR A 112 7.78 1.53 -0.18
CA THR A 112 7.30 0.16 0.04
C THR A 112 8.40 -0.72 0.63
N LEU A 113 9.63 -0.63 0.11
CA LEU A 113 10.80 -1.33 0.61
C LEU A 113 11.12 -0.91 2.06
N LYS A 114 11.10 0.39 2.35
CA LYS A 114 11.29 0.90 3.71
C LYS A 114 10.27 0.33 4.71
N LYS A 115 9.01 0.12 4.30
CA LYS A 115 8.00 -0.54 5.15
C LYS A 115 8.32 -2.03 5.33
N LEU A 116 8.73 -2.71 4.26
CA LEU A 116 9.12 -4.12 4.27
C LEU A 116 10.33 -4.39 5.17
N ASP A 117 11.25 -3.42 5.30
CA ASP A 117 12.42 -3.51 6.17
C ASP A 117 12.11 -3.19 7.63
N ASN A 118 11.34 -2.13 7.88
CA ASN A 118 11.32 -1.50 9.21
C ASN A 118 10.09 -1.79 10.06
N GLY A 119 9.05 -2.46 9.55
CA GLY A 119 7.86 -2.68 10.38
C GLY A 119 6.90 -1.50 10.48
N LYS A 120 7.43 -0.29 10.36
CA LYS A 120 6.76 0.94 10.78
C LYS A 120 5.72 1.42 9.78
N VAL A 121 4.65 1.97 10.33
CA VAL A 121 3.69 2.77 9.56
C VAL A 121 4.20 4.20 9.51
N PHE A 122 4.46 4.74 8.32
CA PHE A 122 4.85 6.15 8.20
C PHE A 122 3.66 7.09 7.99
N SER A 123 2.43 6.56 7.97
CA SER A 123 1.21 7.36 7.97
C SER A 123 1.05 8.11 9.30
N THR A 124 0.98 9.44 9.26
CA THR A 124 0.64 10.27 10.42
C THR A 124 -0.87 10.18 10.76
N LYS A 125 -1.22 9.97 12.03
CA LYS A 125 -2.61 9.90 12.52
C LYS A 125 -3.36 11.21 12.24
N LYS A 126 -4.56 11.16 11.66
CA LYS A 126 -5.51 12.27 11.72
C LYS A 126 -6.35 12.11 12.99
N ILE A 127 -6.25 13.03 13.95
CA ILE A 127 -7.20 13.12 15.05
C ILE A 127 -8.50 13.65 14.44
N LEU A 128 -9.55 12.83 14.43
CA LEU A 128 -10.91 13.31 14.18
C LEU A 128 -11.35 13.96 15.50
N VAL A 129 -11.33 15.29 15.54
CA VAL A 129 -12.01 16.10 16.57
C VAL A 129 -13.49 16.17 16.21
#